data_AF-A0A955IZC2-F1
#
_entry.id   AF-A0A955IZC2-F1
#
_cell.length_a   1.000
_cell.length_b   1.000
_cell.length_c   1.000
_cell.angle_alpha   90.00
_cell.angle_beta   90.00
_cell.angle_gamma   90.00
#
_symmetry.space_group_name_H-M   'P 1'
#
loop_
_entity.id
_entity.type
_entity.pdbx_description
1 polymer ?
#
loop_
_entity_poly.entity_id
_entity_poly.type
_entity_poly.pdbx_seq_one_letter_code
_entity_poly.pdbx_strand_id
1 'polypeptide(L)'
;MSIKPPTSHRWKLARHVVLLLILGAIVNVGVAWGCAAWSHQDIDYVGLVKWYPPHWAYDSSAIEIIHEKKRTTGLGTSMWIGSWTKKTGGYRKPTGEVIDETFWPHENYDEWGRGWMRFVVHGWPLISLRREVWQPHDDAPNASRFPVPVVEVGLLRTGIAIPTSDVGWTHSRALPLTPIWIGFTLNTLLYAVVLYIPFVGLGAYKRHRRTRRGLCPACAYDLAGLTACPECGRKVG
;
A
#
# COMPACT_ATOMS: atom_id res chain seq x y z
N MET A 1 27.53 -35.77 30.81
CA MET A 1 27.52 -34.34 30.41
C MET A 1 26.21 -34.08 29.66
N SER A 2 25.26 -33.35 30.25
CA SER A 2 23.95 -33.07 29.63
C SER A 2 24.00 -31.69 28.96
N ILE A 3 23.89 -31.67 27.63
CA ILE A 3 23.91 -30.44 26.83
C ILE A 3 22.53 -29.78 26.99
N LYS A 4 22.44 -28.72 27.81
CA LYS A 4 21.22 -27.91 27.91
C LYS A 4 20.94 -27.24 26.55
N PRO A 5 19.76 -27.41 25.94
CA PRO A 5 19.46 -26.79 24.65
C PRO A 5 19.44 -25.25 24.80
N PRO A 6 20.27 -24.53 24.03
CA PRO A 6 20.38 -23.08 24.15
C PRO A 6 19.30 -22.40 23.29
N THR A 7 18.02 -22.44 23.68
CA THR A 7 16.97 -21.97 22.74
C THR A 7 15.79 -21.17 23.30
N SER A 8 15.43 -21.26 24.58
CA SER A 8 14.12 -20.71 25.02
C SER A 8 13.98 -19.17 24.92
N HIS A 9 15.06 -18.41 25.12
CA HIS A 9 15.00 -16.94 25.07
C HIS A 9 14.89 -16.40 23.64
N ARG A 10 15.64 -16.98 22.69
CA ARG A 10 15.63 -16.55 21.28
C ARG A 10 14.26 -16.74 20.64
N TRP A 11 13.61 -17.87 20.92
CA TRP A 11 12.24 -18.15 20.44
C TRP A 11 11.20 -17.18 20.99
N LYS A 12 11.31 -16.81 22.27
CA LYS A 12 10.43 -15.79 22.86
C LYS A 12 10.60 -14.46 22.13
N LEU A 13 11.82 -13.99 21.92
CA LEU A 13 12.06 -12.72 21.21
C LEU A 13 11.52 -12.76 19.78
N ALA A 14 11.84 -13.81 19.02
CA ALA A 14 11.35 -13.98 17.65
C ALA A 14 9.83 -13.94 17.57
N ARG A 15 9.13 -14.61 18.49
CA ARG A 15 7.66 -14.58 18.57
C ARG A 15 7.12 -13.17 18.78
N HIS A 16 7.73 -12.37 19.65
CA HIS A 16 7.30 -10.99 19.87
C HIS A 16 7.52 -10.13 18.62
N VAL A 17 8.66 -10.28 17.95
CA VAL A 17 8.95 -9.55 16.70
C VAL A 17 7.92 -9.89 15.63
N VAL A 18 7.63 -11.17 15.41
CA VAL A 18 6.63 -11.60 14.42
C VAL A 18 5.24 -11.04 14.75
N LEU A 19 4.82 -11.10 16.01
CA LEU A 19 3.54 -10.54 16.44
C LEU A 19 3.45 -9.02 16.22
N LEU A 20 4.53 -8.28 16.50
CA LEU A 20 4.57 -6.83 16.28
C LEU A 20 4.53 -6.47 14.80
N LEU A 21 5.19 -7.25 13.94
CA LEU A 21 5.14 -7.05 12.48
C LEU A 21 3.74 -7.31 11.94
N ILE A 22 3.06 -8.37 12.39
CA ILE A 22 1.67 -8.65 12.00
C ILE A 22 0.76 -7.52 12.45
N LEU A 23 0.87 -7.08 13.71
CA LEU A 23 0.05 -5.98 14.22
C LEU A 23 0.34 -4.66 13.49
N GLY A 24 1.61 -4.38 13.18
CA GLY A 24 2.01 -3.22 12.38
C GLY A 24 1.45 -3.26 10.96
N ALA A 25 1.37 -4.43 10.32
CA ALA A 25 0.73 -4.61 9.02
C ALA A 25 -0.79 -4.37 9.08
N ILE A 26 -1.46 -4.88 10.12
CA ILE A 26 -2.89 -4.63 10.34
C ILE A 26 -3.16 -3.13 10.51
N VAL A 27 -2.36 -2.43 11.32
CA VAL A 27 -2.46 -0.98 11.51
C VAL A 27 -2.23 -0.24 10.19
N ASN A 28 -1.23 -0.64 9.40
CA ASN A 28 -0.95 -0.03 8.09
C ASN A 28 -2.16 -0.13 7.14
N VAL A 29 -2.79 -1.31 7.05
CA VAL A 29 -3.99 -1.50 6.24
C VAL A 29 -5.15 -0.64 6.77
N GLY A 30 -5.39 -0.65 8.08
CA GLY A 30 -6.43 0.16 8.71
C GLY A 30 -6.26 1.67 8.46
N VAL A 31 -5.02 2.18 8.55
CA VAL A 31 -4.73 3.59 8.25
C VAL A 31 -4.97 3.90 6.79
N ALA A 32 -4.50 3.06 5.85
CA ALA A 32 -4.73 3.27 4.43
C ALA A 32 -6.22 3.25 4.06
N TRP A 33 -7.01 2.36 4.68
CA TRP A 33 -8.46 2.32 4.53
C TRP A 33 -9.15 3.54 5.13
N GLY A 34 -8.71 4.00 6.31
CA GLY A 34 -9.16 5.26 6.90
C GLY A 34 -8.89 6.44 5.97
N CYS A 35 -7.68 6.55 5.42
CA CYS A 35 -7.34 7.56 4.42
C CYS A 35 -8.27 7.49 3.19
N ALA A 36 -8.59 6.29 2.69
CA ALA A 36 -9.47 6.11 1.55
C ALA A 36 -10.94 6.46 1.85
N ALA A 37 -11.42 6.15 3.05
CA ALA A 37 -12.80 6.42 3.47
C ALA A 37 -13.05 7.91 3.75
N TRP A 38 -12.06 8.60 4.34
CA TRP A 38 -12.16 10.00 4.76
C TRP A 38 -11.55 11.02 3.80
N SER A 39 -10.77 10.62 2.78
CA SER A 39 -10.33 11.57 1.76
C SER A 39 -11.55 12.10 1.01
N HIS A 40 -11.85 13.39 1.17
CA HIS A 40 -12.77 14.08 0.26
C HIS A 40 -12.25 13.88 -1.17
N GLN A 41 -13.16 13.55 -2.08
CA GLN A 41 -12.92 13.06 -3.45
C GLN A 41 -12.14 14.04 -4.36
N ASP A 42 -11.66 15.17 -3.84
CA ASP A 42 -11.04 16.24 -4.63
C ASP A 42 -9.55 15.99 -4.95
N ILE A 43 -8.89 15.03 -4.31
CA ILE A 43 -7.47 14.70 -4.61
C ILE A 43 -7.37 13.42 -5.40
N ASP A 44 -7.95 13.52 -6.58
CA ASP A 44 -8.16 12.43 -7.49
C ASP A 44 -6.94 12.40 -8.44
N TYR A 45 -5.86 11.70 -8.07
CA TYR A 45 -4.67 11.60 -8.90
C TYR A 45 -4.96 10.74 -10.16
N VAL A 46 -4.93 11.34 -11.36
CA VAL A 46 -5.17 10.67 -12.65
C VAL A 46 -3.84 10.27 -13.32
N GLY A 47 -3.06 9.36 -12.77
CA GLY A 47 -1.92 8.81 -13.53
C GLY A 47 -2.41 8.19 -14.84
N LEU A 48 -2.32 8.91 -15.96
CA LEU A 48 -2.74 8.47 -17.29
C LEU A 48 -1.68 7.49 -17.81
N VAL A 49 -1.86 6.21 -17.49
CA VAL A 49 -1.11 5.14 -18.16
C VAL A 49 -1.96 4.68 -19.34
N LYS A 50 -1.52 5.04 -20.55
CA LYS A 50 -2.12 4.54 -21.78
C LYS A 50 -1.66 3.10 -21.99
N TRP A 51 -2.53 2.15 -21.68
CA TRP A 51 -2.24 0.73 -21.79
C TRP A 51 -2.74 0.20 -23.14
N TYR A 52 -1.94 -0.61 -23.83
CA TYR A 52 -2.38 -1.38 -25.00
C TYR A 52 -2.32 -2.89 -24.62
N PRO A 53 -3.22 -3.76 -25.11
CA PRO A 53 -3.42 -5.14 -24.61
C PRO A 53 -2.37 -6.18 -25.04
N PRO A 54 -1.80 -7.05 -24.19
CA PRO A 54 -0.45 -7.63 -24.24
C PRO A 54 -0.01 -8.51 -25.45
N HIS A 55 -0.78 -8.64 -26.52
CA HIS A 55 -0.43 -9.43 -27.71
C HIS A 55 0.26 -8.63 -28.83
N TRP A 56 0.40 -7.31 -28.70
CA TRP A 56 1.33 -6.51 -29.52
C TRP A 56 2.72 -6.74 -28.94
N ALA A 57 3.49 -7.62 -29.57
CA ALA A 57 4.92 -7.75 -29.36
C ALA A 57 5.59 -6.43 -29.82
N TYR A 58 5.58 -5.42 -28.95
CA TYR A 58 6.38 -4.22 -29.09
C TYR A 58 7.37 -4.18 -27.95
N ASP A 59 8.61 -3.90 -28.32
CA ASP A 59 9.77 -3.72 -27.46
C ASP A 59 9.41 -2.97 -26.15
N SER A 60 9.58 -3.64 -25.02
CA SER A 60 9.28 -3.15 -23.68
C SER A 60 10.21 -2.02 -23.22
N SER A 61 11.14 -1.59 -24.08
CA SER A 61 12.11 -0.53 -23.83
C SER A 61 11.52 0.90 -23.87
N ALA A 62 10.31 1.11 -24.39
CA ALA A 62 9.72 2.44 -24.57
C ALA A 62 8.65 2.84 -23.53
N ILE A 63 8.79 2.40 -22.28
CA ILE A 63 8.02 2.96 -21.15
C ILE A 63 8.70 4.27 -20.73
N GLU A 64 8.43 5.36 -21.45
CA GLU A 64 8.98 6.68 -21.12
C GLU A 64 8.11 7.39 -20.07
N ILE A 65 8.68 7.68 -18.90
CA ILE A 65 8.01 8.23 -17.70
C ILE A 65 8.12 9.76 -17.72
N ILE A 66 7.00 10.48 -17.83
CA ILE A 66 6.97 11.95 -17.90
C ILE A 66 6.61 12.55 -16.52
N HIS A 67 7.40 13.54 -16.09
CA HIS A 67 7.26 14.29 -14.83
C HIS A 67 6.56 15.64 -15.07
N GLU A 68 5.48 15.98 -14.32
CA GLU A 68 5.21 17.40 -14.02
C GLU A 68 4.31 17.70 -12.79
N LYS A 69 4.68 18.81 -12.15
CA LYS A 69 4.05 19.71 -11.15
C LYS A 69 3.56 19.16 -9.79
N LYS A 70 4.40 19.42 -8.78
CA LYS A 70 4.15 19.22 -7.35
C LYS A 70 3.11 20.23 -6.82
N ARG A 71 1.99 19.75 -6.27
CA ARG A 71 1.22 20.47 -5.25
C ARG A 71 1.29 19.66 -3.95
N THR A 72 2.11 20.12 -3.02
CA THR A 72 2.17 19.62 -1.64
C THR A 72 1.02 20.20 -0.84
N THR A 73 -0.07 19.45 -0.71
CA THR A 73 -1.04 19.65 0.39
C THR A 73 -0.69 18.66 1.50
N GLY A 74 -0.45 19.16 2.71
CA GLY A 74 0.37 18.55 3.78
C GLY A 74 -0.05 17.21 4.41
N LEU A 75 -0.86 16.38 3.75
CA LEU A 75 -1.28 15.06 4.24
C LEU A 75 -1.06 13.91 3.23
N GLY A 76 -0.54 14.18 2.03
CA GLY A 76 -0.23 13.15 1.04
C GLY A 76 0.94 13.54 0.15
N THR A 77 1.90 12.63 -0.01
CA THR A 77 2.95 12.75 -1.03
C THR A 77 2.45 12.02 -2.27
N SER A 78 2.33 12.70 -3.40
CA SER A 78 1.90 12.08 -4.67
C SER A 78 3.06 11.89 -5.64
N MET A 79 3.02 10.78 -6.36
CA MET A 79 3.95 10.40 -7.40
C MET A 79 3.13 10.03 -8.64
N TRP A 80 3.46 10.63 -9.77
CA TRP A 80 2.75 10.48 -11.04
C TRP A 80 3.63 9.76 -12.07
N ILE A 81 3.00 8.89 -12.86
CA ILE A 81 3.62 8.16 -13.98
C ILE A 81 2.65 8.28 -15.17
N GLY A 82 3.08 8.91 -16.26
CA GLY A 82 2.35 8.98 -17.52
C GLY A 82 3.31 9.04 -18.71
N SER A 83 2.89 8.56 -19.88
CA SER A 83 3.71 8.44 -21.10
C SER A 83 3.01 9.10 -22.29
N TRP A 84 3.76 9.80 -23.14
CA TRP A 84 3.30 10.38 -24.40
C TRP A 84 4.15 9.83 -25.54
N THR A 85 3.52 9.23 -26.56
CA THR A 85 4.18 8.93 -27.83
C THR A 85 3.95 10.08 -28.82
N LYS A 86 5.02 10.76 -29.21
CA LYS A 86 5.01 11.69 -30.33
C LYS A 86 4.79 10.84 -31.59
N LYS A 87 3.66 11.02 -32.29
CA LYS A 87 3.45 10.45 -33.63
C LYS A 87 4.49 11.07 -34.58
N THR A 88 5.65 10.46 -34.68
CA THR A 88 6.58 10.72 -35.79
C THR A 88 6.16 9.85 -36.96
N GLY A 89 5.84 10.49 -38.08
CA GLY A 89 5.86 9.86 -39.40
C GLY A 89 4.51 9.33 -39.87
N GLY A 90 4.07 9.82 -41.04
CA GLY A 90 2.89 9.35 -41.74
C GLY A 90 2.96 7.86 -42.08
N TYR A 91 1.79 7.22 -42.05
CA TYR A 91 1.60 5.88 -42.56
C TYR A 91 1.81 5.86 -44.08
N ARG A 92 2.94 5.32 -44.53
CA ARG A 92 3.04 4.65 -45.83
C ARG A 92 2.91 3.15 -45.55
N LYS A 93 1.91 2.50 -46.16
CA LYS A 93 1.78 1.04 -46.14
C LYS A 93 3.03 0.41 -46.78
N PRO A 94 3.71 -0.56 -46.14
CA PRO A 94 4.62 -1.41 -46.86
C PRO A 94 3.80 -2.31 -47.79
N THR A 95 4.13 -2.25 -49.07
CA THR A 95 3.75 -3.26 -50.07
C THR A 95 4.77 -4.38 -49.95
N GLY A 96 4.35 -5.57 -49.54
CA GLY A 96 5.23 -6.73 -49.43
C GLY A 96 4.61 -7.85 -48.61
N GLU A 97 4.10 -8.85 -49.33
CA GLU A 97 3.85 -10.26 -48.97
C GLU A 97 3.41 -10.62 -47.54
N VAL A 98 2.15 -11.05 -47.47
CA VAL A 98 1.55 -11.85 -46.40
C VAL A 98 2.07 -13.29 -46.52
N ILE A 99 2.68 -13.80 -45.45
CA ILE A 99 2.83 -15.24 -45.21
C ILE A 99 2.19 -15.58 -43.87
N ASP A 100 1.21 -16.46 -43.95
CA ASP A 100 0.47 -17.20 -42.91
C ASP A 100 -0.22 -16.42 -41.78
N GLU A 101 -1.48 -16.11 -42.05
CA GLU A 101 -2.54 -15.91 -41.06
C GLU A 101 -2.94 -17.26 -40.45
N THR A 102 -2.36 -17.63 -39.30
CA THR A 102 -3.09 -18.50 -38.37
C THR A 102 -4.27 -17.71 -37.81
N PHE A 103 -5.38 -17.90 -38.49
CA PHE A 103 -6.75 -17.51 -38.22
C PHE A 103 -7.16 -17.74 -36.76
N TRP A 104 -7.11 -16.68 -35.96
CA TRP A 104 -8.02 -16.51 -34.83
C TRP A 104 -9.00 -15.39 -35.22
N PRO A 105 -10.32 -15.59 -35.11
CA PRO A 105 -11.29 -14.59 -35.53
C PRO A 105 -11.18 -13.36 -34.63
N HIS A 106 -10.50 -12.32 -35.13
CA HIS A 106 -10.32 -11.01 -34.50
C HIS A 106 -11.46 -10.04 -34.82
N GLU A 107 -12.59 -10.51 -35.34
CA GLU A 107 -13.64 -9.66 -35.94
C GLU A 107 -14.53 -8.88 -34.97
N ASN A 108 -14.30 -8.88 -33.65
CA ASN A 108 -15.11 -8.09 -32.71
C ASN A 108 -14.33 -7.39 -31.58
N TYR A 109 -13.02 -7.20 -31.73
CA TYR A 109 -12.21 -6.51 -30.73
C TYR A 109 -11.88 -5.05 -31.04
N ASP A 110 -12.14 -4.58 -32.26
CA ASP A 110 -11.91 -3.19 -32.67
C ASP A 110 -12.94 -2.20 -32.07
N GLU A 111 -14.03 -2.69 -31.48
CA GLU A 111 -15.07 -1.86 -30.84
C GLU A 111 -14.88 -1.65 -29.33
N TRP A 112 -13.92 -2.33 -28.69
CA TRP A 112 -13.63 -2.07 -27.27
C TRP A 112 -12.89 -0.74 -27.16
N GLY A 113 -13.68 0.31 -26.98
CA GLY A 113 -13.25 1.70 -26.92
C GLY A 113 -12.03 1.93 -26.04
N ARG A 114 -11.24 2.95 -26.40
CA ARG A 114 -9.99 3.36 -25.74
C ARG A 114 -10.17 3.57 -24.22
N GLY A 115 -9.97 2.55 -23.38
CA GLY A 115 -10.06 2.71 -21.92
C GLY A 115 -8.84 3.43 -21.33
N TRP A 116 -9.05 4.14 -20.23
CA TRP A 116 -7.96 4.65 -19.38
C TRP A 116 -7.89 3.82 -18.10
N MET A 117 -6.67 3.49 -17.66
CA MET A 117 -6.43 2.89 -16.36
C MET A 117 -6.01 3.97 -15.38
N ARG A 118 -6.71 4.06 -14.25
CA ARG A 118 -6.38 4.98 -13.16
C ARG A 118 -5.91 4.21 -11.94
N PHE A 119 -4.81 4.65 -11.35
CA PHE A 119 -4.34 4.14 -10.06
C PHE A 119 -4.71 5.11 -8.96
N VAL A 120 -5.41 4.63 -7.94
CA VAL A 120 -5.66 5.39 -6.72
C VAL A 120 -4.84 4.79 -5.60
N VAL A 121 -4.07 5.63 -4.91
CA VAL A 121 -3.10 5.20 -3.92
C VAL A 121 -3.39 5.84 -2.56
N HIS A 122 -3.23 5.07 -1.49
CA HIS A 122 -3.50 5.51 -0.12
C HIS A 122 -2.45 4.97 0.84
N GLY A 123 -2.27 5.68 1.96
CA GLY A 123 -1.35 5.31 3.03
C GLY A 123 -0.76 6.54 3.70
N TRP A 124 -0.30 6.35 4.93
CA TRP A 124 0.42 7.35 5.70
C TRP A 124 1.44 6.64 6.59
N PRO A 125 2.61 7.22 6.88
CA PRO A 125 3.15 8.45 6.28
C PRO A 125 3.56 8.27 4.81
N LEU A 126 3.90 7.04 4.39
CA LEU A 126 4.16 6.71 3.00
C LEU A 126 2.92 6.09 2.36
N ILE A 127 2.81 6.21 1.03
CA ILE A 127 1.82 5.47 0.26
C ILE A 127 2.10 3.96 0.42
N SER A 128 1.11 3.17 0.83
CA SER A 128 1.29 1.73 1.10
C SER A 128 0.35 0.81 0.32
N LEU A 129 -0.82 1.28 -0.09
CA LEU A 129 -1.81 0.50 -0.84
C LEU A 129 -2.24 1.23 -2.11
N ARG A 130 -2.55 0.46 -3.15
CA ARG A 130 -3.14 0.95 -4.41
C ARG A 130 -4.38 0.16 -4.81
N ARG A 131 -5.26 0.80 -5.57
CA ARG A 131 -6.34 0.16 -6.35
C ARG A 131 -6.23 0.56 -7.82
N GLU A 132 -6.61 -0.37 -8.68
CA GLU A 132 -6.73 -0.17 -10.12
C GLU A 132 -8.21 0.08 -10.45
N VAL A 133 -8.49 1.19 -11.14
CA VAL A 133 -9.83 1.54 -11.60
C VAL A 133 -9.77 1.64 -13.11
N TRP A 134 -10.58 0.83 -13.78
CA TRP A 134 -10.79 0.91 -15.22
C TRP A 134 -11.93 1.87 -15.50
N GLN A 135 -11.66 2.90 -16.30
CA GLN A 135 -12.68 3.85 -16.73
C GLN A 135 -12.84 3.78 -18.26
N PRO A 136 -14.05 3.47 -18.77
CA PRO A 136 -14.32 3.54 -20.20
C PRO A 136 -14.21 4.99 -20.70
N HIS A 137 -13.89 5.16 -22.00
CA HIS A 137 -13.80 6.48 -22.62
C HIS A 137 -15.18 7.10 -22.77
N ASP A 138 -15.38 8.31 -22.23
CA ASP A 138 -16.66 9.02 -22.34
C ASP A 138 -16.96 9.47 -23.78
N ASP A 139 -15.94 9.65 -24.64
CA ASP A 139 -16.15 10.13 -26.03
C ASP A 139 -16.67 9.06 -27.00
N ALA A 140 -17.10 7.88 -26.55
CA ALA A 140 -17.78 6.95 -27.43
C ALA A 140 -19.15 7.57 -27.80
N PRO A 141 -19.43 7.90 -29.08
CA PRO A 141 -20.66 8.60 -29.49
C PRO A 141 -21.96 7.83 -29.16
N ASN A 142 -21.85 6.59 -28.69
CA ASN A 142 -22.95 5.74 -28.22
C ASN A 142 -22.91 5.43 -26.71
N ALA A 143 -22.08 6.10 -25.90
CA ALA A 143 -21.99 5.86 -24.44
C ALA A 143 -23.35 6.08 -23.72
N SER A 144 -24.25 6.88 -24.30
CA SER A 144 -25.61 7.08 -23.79
C SER A 144 -26.59 5.95 -24.10
N ARG A 145 -26.29 5.06 -25.06
CA ARG A 145 -27.22 4.01 -25.53
C ARG A 145 -27.07 2.69 -24.81
N PHE A 146 -25.90 2.44 -24.26
CA PHE A 146 -25.68 1.36 -23.32
C PHE A 146 -25.37 2.00 -21.98
N PRO A 147 -26.37 2.27 -21.13
CA PRO A 147 -26.11 2.35 -19.70
C PRO A 147 -25.67 0.95 -19.31
N VAL A 148 -24.43 0.59 -19.63
CA VAL A 148 -23.78 -0.52 -18.96
C VAL A 148 -23.84 -0.06 -17.52
N PRO A 149 -24.65 -0.69 -16.67
CA PRO A 149 -24.69 -0.27 -15.31
C PRO A 149 -23.25 -0.47 -14.84
N VAL A 150 -22.56 0.63 -14.53
CA VAL A 150 -21.22 0.59 -13.90
C VAL A 150 -21.31 -0.08 -12.52
N VAL A 151 -22.51 -0.53 -12.15
CA VAL A 151 -22.83 -1.63 -11.25
C VAL A 151 -21.97 -2.87 -11.56
N GLU A 152 -20.83 -2.89 -10.89
CA GLU A 152 -20.48 -3.94 -9.93
C GLU A 152 -19.95 -5.28 -10.44
N VAL A 153 -19.86 -5.52 -11.76
CA VAL A 153 -19.19 -6.74 -12.29
C VAL A 153 -17.86 -6.44 -12.99
N GLY A 154 -17.44 -5.18 -12.96
CA GLY A 154 -16.01 -4.88 -12.97
C GLY A 154 -15.45 -5.45 -11.68
N LEU A 155 -15.02 -6.72 -11.71
CA LEU A 155 -14.10 -7.32 -10.75
C LEU A 155 -13.11 -6.24 -10.35
N LEU A 156 -13.35 -5.61 -9.20
CA LEU A 156 -12.36 -4.77 -8.54
C LEU A 156 -11.24 -5.76 -8.22
N ARG A 157 -10.36 -5.99 -9.19
CA ARG A 157 -9.30 -7.00 -9.14
C ARG A 157 -8.42 -6.79 -7.91
N THR A 158 -8.51 -5.60 -7.31
CA THR A 158 -7.71 -5.10 -6.21
C THR A 158 -8.49 -4.27 -5.18
N GLY A 159 -9.83 -4.41 -5.04
CA GLY A 159 -10.59 -3.53 -4.12
C GLY A 159 -11.91 -4.07 -3.57
N ILE A 160 -12.33 -3.56 -2.41
CA ILE A 160 -13.66 -3.81 -1.81
C ILE A 160 -14.52 -2.57 -2.03
N ALA A 161 -15.63 -2.69 -2.77
CA ALA A 161 -16.58 -1.60 -2.95
C ALA A 161 -17.25 -1.23 -1.61
N ILE A 162 -17.39 0.06 -1.35
CA ILE A 162 -18.15 0.59 -0.22
C ILE A 162 -19.51 1.01 -0.78
N PRO A 163 -20.63 0.40 -0.34
CA PRO A 163 -21.95 0.78 -0.81
C PRO A 163 -22.23 2.23 -0.40
N THR A 164 -22.45 3.10 -1.38
CA THR A 164 -22.90 4.48 -1.17
C THR A 164 -24.40 4.53 -1.40
N SER A 165 -25.15 5.15 -0.48
CA SER A 165 -26.61 5.31 -0.59
C SER A 165 -27.05 6.26 -1.70
N ASP A 166 -26.11 6.97 -2.33
CA ASP A 166 -26.39 7.91 -3.40
C ASP A 166 -26.59 7.16 -4.71
N VAL A 167 -27.85 7.09 -5.15
CA VAL A 167 -28.31 6.47 -6.40
C VAL A 167 -27.90 7.29 -7.65
N GLY A 168 -26.90 8.17 -7.50
CA GLY A 168 -26.30 8.95 -8.58
C GLY A 168 -24.98 8.33 -9.00
N TRP A 169 -24.51 8.67 -10.20
CA TRP A 169 -23.25 8.22 -10.81
C TRP A 169 -21.97 8.68 -10.07
N THR A 170 -22.04 8.92 -8.77
CA THR A 170 -20.98 9.48 -7.95
C THR A 170 -20.00 8.37 -7.52
N HIS A 171 -18.93 8.21 -8.30
CA HIS A 171 -17.67 7.53 -7.98
C HIS A 171 -17.72 6.48 -6.84
N SER A 172 -17.87 5.20 -7.22
CA SER A 172 -17.77 4.09 -6.27
C SER A 172 -16.47 4.16 -5.47
N ARG A 173 -16.61 4.43 -4.17
CA ARG A 173 -15.49 4.34 -3.22
C ARG A 173 -15.13 2.87 -3.07
N ALA A 174 -13.85 2.54 -3.23
CA ALA A 174 -13.37 1.19 -2.98
C ALA A 174 -12.10 1.22 -2.14
N LEU A 175 -12.00 0.30 -1.19
CA LEU A 175 -10.83 0.14 -0.34
C LEU A 175 -9.69 -0.48 -1.17
N PRO A 176 -8.47 0.08 -1.12
CA PRO A 176 -7.33 -0.48 -1.83
C PRO A 176 -6.84 -1.77 -1.17
N LEU A 177 -6.50 -2.79 -1.97
CA LEU A 177 -6.00 -4.07 -1.49
C LEU A 177 -4.60 -4.42 -2.00
N THR A 178 -4.07 -3.72 -3.00
CA THR A 178 -2.76 -4.07 -3.57
C THR A 178 -1.63 -3.36 -2.84
N PRO A 179 -0.71 -4.09 -2.18
CA PRO A 179 0.40 -3.46 -1.50
C PRO A 179 1.38 -2.85 -2.50
N ILE A 180 1.79 -1.61 -2.24
CA ILE A 180 3.00 -1.01 -2.82
C ILE A 180 4.14 -1.40 -1.88
N TRP A 181 4.82 -2.51 -2.21
CA TRP A 181 5.72 -3.22 -1.30
C TRP A 181 6.69 -2.33 -0.51
N ILE A 182 7.36 -1.38 -1.16
CA ILE A 182 8.32 -0.50 -0.49
C ILE A 182 7.65 0.33 0.61
N GLY A 183 6.57 1.05 0.27
CA GLY A 183 5.86 1.88 1.24
C GLY A 183 5.10 1.05 2.29
N PHE A 184 4.58 -0.12 1.89
CA PHE A 184 3.94 -1.06 2.80
C PHE A 184 4.92 -1.57 3.87
N THR A 185 6.09 -2.08 3.47
CA THR A 185 7.09 -2.59 4.41
C THR A 185 7.58 -1.50 5.36
N LEU A 186 7.86 -0.29 4.86
CA LEU A 186 8.35 0.81 5.69
C LEU A 186 7.30 1.28 6.71
N ASN A 187 6.05 1.46 6.30
CA ASN A 187 4.97 1.80 7.23
C ASN A 187 4.74 0.69 8.27
N THR A 188 4.78 -0.58 7.86
CA THR A 188 4.64 -1.72 8.78
C THR A 188 5.75 -1.74 9.83
N LEU A 189 7.01 -1.51 9.42
CA LEU A 189 8.13 -1.40 10.36
C LEU A 189 7.96 -0.21 11.31
N LEU A 190 7.58 0.94 10.78
CA LEU A 190 7.31 2.14 11.58
C LEU A 190 6.24 1.87 12.65
N TYR A 191 5.09 1.32 12.25
CA TYR A 191 4.01 1.02 13.18
C TYR A 191 4.39 -0.07 14.17
N ALA A 192 5.13 -1.10 13.76
CA ALA A 192 5.65 -2.12 14.67
C ALA A 192 6.57 -1.52 15.74
N VAL A 193 7.44 -0.57 15.38
CA VAL A 193 8.30 0.16 16.33
C VAL A 193 7.48 1.01 17.28
N VAL A 194 6.51 1.78 16.77
CA VAL A 194 5.62 2.61 17.59
C VAL A 194 4.84 1.76 18.60
N LEU A 195 4.34 0.60 18.17
CA LEU A 195 3.66 -0.36 19.04
C LEU A 195 4.60 -1.02 20.05
N TYR A 196 5.89 -1.21 19.73
CA TYR A 196 6.88 -1.81 20.62
C TYR A 196 7.29 -0.91 21.77
N ILE A 197 7.36 0.41 21.54
CA ILE A 197 7.77 1.41 22.54
C ILE A 197 7.01 1.29 23.86
N PRO A 198 5.68 1.21 23.94
CA PRO A 198 4.99 1.08 25.22
C PRO A 198 5.33 -0.25 25.95
N PHE A 199 5.50 -1.36 25.23
CA PHE A 199 5.81 -2.66 25.87
C PHE A 199 7.17 -2.66 26.57
N VAL A 200 8.20 -2.09 25.94
CA VAL A 200 9.56 -2.05 26.52
C VAL A 200 9.81 -0.79 27.34
N GLY A 201 9.35 0.35 26.82
CA GLY A 201 9.50 1.66 27.42
C GLY A 201 8.84 1.77 28.78
N LEU A 202 7.63 1.22 28.98
CA LEU A 202 6.98 1.27 30.30
C LEU A 202 7.76 0.47 31.35
N GLY A 203 8.33 -0.68 30.97
CA GLY A 203 9.17 -1.48 31.86
C GLY A 203 10.47 -0.77 32.22
N ALA A 204 11.16 -0.22 31.22
CA ALA A 204 12.39 0.54 31.40
C ALA A 204 12.14 1.82 32.22
N TYR A 205 11.07 2.55 31.93
CA TYR A 205 10.69 3.76 32.65
C TYR A 205 10.36 3.48 34.12
N LYS A 206 9.56 2.44 34.40
CA LYS A 206 9.28 2.02 35.78
C LYS A 206 10.55 1.64 36.51
N ARG A 207 11.45 0.91 35.86
CA ARG A 207 12.75 0.51 36.42
C ARG A 207 13.61 1.73 36.76
N HIS A 208 13.72 2.68 35.83
CA HIS A 208 14.48 3.91 35.99
C HIS A 208 13.91 4.82 37.08
N ARG A 209 12.59 4.94 37.17
CA ARG A 209 11.92 5.71 38.22
C ARG A 209 12.17 5.11 39.61
N ARG A 210 12.23 3.78 39.72
CA ARG A 210 12.55 3.09 40.98
C ARG A 210 13.99 3.34 41.39
N THR A 211 14.96 3.20 40.48
CA THR A 211 16.37 3.46 40.79
C THR A 211 16.62 4.91 41.20
N ARG A 212 15.97 5.89 40.55
CA ARG A 212 16.03 7.30 40.97
C ARG A 212 15.45 7.58 42.36
N ARG A 213 14.59 6.71 42.88
CA ARG A 213 14.01 6.82 44.23
C ARG A 213 14.80 6.02 45.27
N GLY A 214 15.96 5.45 44.91
CA GLY A 214 16.69 4.54 45.80
C GLY A 214 15.98 3.20 46.01
N LEU A 215 15.01 2.83 45.16
CA LEU A 215 14.29 1.56 45.27
C LEU A 215 14.89 0.51 44.34
N CYS A 216 14.82 -0.74 44.75
CA CYS A 216 15.28 -1.87 43.96
C CYS A 216 14.50 -1.97 42.64
N PRO A 217 15.18 -2.07 41.48
CA PRO A 217 14.51 -2.14 40.18
C PRO A 217 13.62 -3.38 39.99
N ALA A 218 13.86 -4.45 40.75
CA ALA A 218 13.12 -5.71 40.68
C ALA A 218 11.89 -5.71 41.60
N CYS A 219 12.11 -5.66 42.92
CA CYS A 219 11.05 -5.79 43.93
C CYS A 219 10.54 -4.46 44.49
N ALA A 220 11.17 -3.32 44.17
CA ALA A 220 10.87 -2.00 44.74
C ALA A 220 11.15 -1.84 46.26
N TYR A 221 11.99 -2.69 46.86
CA TYR A 221 12.49 -2.54 48.22
C TYR A 221 13.43 -1.32 48.36
N ASP A 222 13.44 -0.62 49.49
CA ASP A 222 14.29 0.54 49.74
C ASP A 222 15.77 0.13 49.91
N LEU A 223 16.67 0.74 49.15
CA LEU A 223 18.11 0.44 49.14
C LEU A 223 18.93 1.47 49.93
N ALA A 224 18.30 2.42 50.62
CA ALA A 224 19.02 3.40 51.44
C ALA A 224 19.92 2.71 52.48
N GLY A 225 21.23 2.89 52.35
CA GLY A 225 22.24 2.32 53.27
C GLY A 225 22.56 0.84 53.07
N LEU A 226 22.02 0.17 52.04
CA LEU A 226 22.24 -1.25 51.77
C LEU A 226 23.11 -1.45 50.53
N THR A 227 24.03 -2.43 50.58
CA THR A 227 24.88 -2.82 49.43
C THR A 227 24.22 -3.88 48.54
N ALA A 228 23.18 -4.56 49.03
CA ALA A 228 22.39 -5.52 48.28
C ALA A 228 20.93 -5.54 48.77
N CYS A 229 19.99 -5.84 47.87
CA CYS A 229 18.58 -5.98 48.22
C CYS A 229 18.33 -7.27 49.00
N PRO A 230 17.73 -7.23 50.20
CA PRO A 230 17.49 -8.42 51.02
C PRO A 230 16.47 -9.39 50.39
N GLU A 231 15.50 -8.88 49.63
CA GLU A 231 14.44 -9.70 49.01
C GLU A 231 14.92 -10.47 47.78
N CYS A 232 15.67 -9.81 46.90
CA CYS A 232 16.04 -10.39 45.60
C CYS A 232 17.54 -10.65 45.42
N GLY A 233 18.37 -10.31 46.40
CA GLY A 233 19.82 -10.50 46.39
C GLY A 233 20.58 -9.65 45.36
N ARG A 234 19.91 -8.75 44.65
CA ARG A 234 20.57 -7.90 43.63
C ARG A 234 21.46 -6.86 44.33
N LYS A 235 22.74 -6.85 43.97
CA LYS A 235 23.71 -5.84 44.44
C LYS A 235 23.35 -4.46 43.91
N VAL A 236 23.53 -3.45 44.75
CA VAL A 236 23.44 -2.04 44.35
C VAL A 236 24.74 -1.71 43.62
N GLY A 237 24.64 -1.38 42.33
CA GLY A 237 25.77 -1.04 41.47
C GLY A 237 25.71 0.43 41.06
#